data_AF-A0A142YLU6-F1
#
_entry.id   AF-A0A142YLU6-F1
#
_cell.length_a   1.000
_cell.length_b   1.000
_cell.length_c   1.000
_cell.angle_alpha   90.00
_cell.angle_beta   90.00
_cell.angle_gamma   90.00
#
_symmetry.space_group_name_H-M   'P 1'
#
loop_
_entity.id
_entity.type
_entity.pdbx_description
1 polymer ?
#
loop_
_entity_poly.entity_id
_entity_poly.type
_entity_poly.pdbx_seq_one_letter_code
_entity_poly.pdbx_strand_id
1 'polypeptide(L)'
;MGDDELERSAVVANCRMNRERGLLGSNGYDRELGFNPLDVLKKTSSEGRPAAWLDLCCGSGKALIEASRMAHDEAPPLRRRMAGRRSGSV
;
A
#
# COMPACT_ATOMS: atom_id res chain seq x y z
N MET A 1 11.31 -2.56 19.07
CA MET A 1 10.79 -3.01 17.77
C MET A 1 11.35 -2.10 16.69
N GLY A 2 12.05 -2.66 15.72
CA GLY A 2 12.40 -1.96 14.48
C GLY A 2 11.37 -2.24 13.38
N ASP A 3 11.38 -1.45 12.31
CA ASP A 3 10.43 -1.55 11.18
C ASP A 3 10.29 -2.99 10.65
N ASP A 4 11.41 -3.69 10.48
CA ASP A 4 11.47 -5.08 10.02
C ASP A 4 10.72 -6.07 10.93
N GLU A 5 10.72 -5.83 12.23
CA GLU A 5 10.06 -6.68 13.22
C GLU A 5 8.54 -6.43 13.22
N LEU A 6 8.15 -5.17 13.04
CA LEU A 6 6.76 -4.76 12.92
C LEU A 6 6.13 -5.32 11.62
N GLU A 7 6.85 -5.24 10.50
CA GLU A 7 6.42 -5.79 9.19
C GLU A 7 6.12 -7.29 9.24
N ARG A 8 6.80 -8.05 10.09
CA ARG A 8 6.64 -9.52 10.21
C ARG A 8 5.62 -9.95 11.26
N SER A 9 5.01 -9.01 11.99
CA SER A 9 4.08 -9.33 13.07
C SER A 9 2.76 -9.92 12.55
N ALA A 10 2.25 -10.93 13.25
CA ALA A 10 0.95 -11.55 12.94
C ALA A 10 -0.24 -10.58 13.09
N VAL A 11 -0.08 -9.52 13.88
CA VAL A 11 -1.06 -8.45 14.06
C VAL A 11 -1.16 -7.56 12.81
N VAL A 12 -0.01 -7.37 12.15
CA VAL A 12 0.19 -6.46 11.01
C VAL A 12 -0.21 -7.11 9.67
N ALA A 13 -0.16 -8.44 9.61
CA ALA A 13 -0.50 -9.24 8.43
C ALA A 13 -1.96 -9.78 8.42
N ASN A 14 -2.89 -9.14 9.14
CA ASN A 14 -4.27 -9.63 9.27
C ASN A 14 -5.18 -9.17 8.11
N CYS A 15 -5.43 -10.06 7.15
CA CYS A 15 -6.26 -9.78 5.98
C CYS A 15 -7.75 -9.55 6.29
N ARG A 16 -8.27 -9.86 7.48
CA ARG A 16 -9.69 -9.63 7.83
C ARG A 16 -10.04 -8.15 8.04
N MET A 17 -9.04 -7.29 8.17
CA MET A 17 -9.25 -5.86 8.44
C MET A 17 -9.22 -4.98 7.19
N ASN A 18 -8.76 -5.48 6.03
CA ASN A 18 -8.99 -4.74 4.79
C ASN A 18 -10.37 -5.05 4.23
N ARG A 19 -11.11 -4.00 3.91
CA ARG A 19 -12.39 -4.08 3.21
C ARG A 19 -12.19 -4.14 1.68
N GLU A 20 -11.14 -4.82 1.22
CA GLU A 20 -10.75 -4.84 -0.20
C GLU A 20 -10.68 -3.42 -0.79
N ARG A 21 -10.04 -2.52 -0.03
CA ARG A 21 -10.02 -1.07 -0.28
C ARG A 21 -9.26 -0.76 -1.57
N GLY A 22 -9.76 0.22 -2.32
CA GLY A 22 -9.10 0.74 -3.52
C GLY A 22 -8.13 1.87 -3.20
N LEU A 23 -7.37 2.31 -4.20
CA LEU A 23 -6.57 3.53 -4.10
C LEU A 23 -7.46 4.78 -4.17
N LEU A 24 -8.39 4.79 -5.13
CA LEU A 24 -9.28 5.92 -5.44
C LEU A 24 -10.76 5.54 -5.31
N GLY A 25 -11.62 6.55 -5.12
CA GLY A 25 -13.08 6.42 -5.21
C GLY A 25 -13.79 6.29 -3.86
N SER A 26 -15.06 5.85 -3.89
CA SER A 26 -15.92 5.84 -2.69
C SER A 26 -15.44 4.90 -1.57
N ASN A 27 -14.66 3.87 -1.91
CA ASN A 27 -13.95 2.98 -0.98
C ASN A 27 -12.43 3.10 -1.19
N GLY A 28 -11.95 4.29 -1.54
CA GLY A 28 -10.54 4.58 -1.80
C GLY A 28 -9.82 5.17 -0.58
N TYR A 29 -8.49 5.07 -0.58
CA TYR A 29 -7.65 5.74 0.42
C TYR A 29 -7.68 7.26 0.27
N ASP A 30 -7.82 7.78 -0.95
CA ASP A 30 -8.02 9.20 -1.23
C ASP A 30 -9.17 9.82 -0.40
N ARG A 31 -10.30 9.11 -0.33
CA ARG A 31 -11.47 9.57 0.40
C ARG A 31 -11.33 9.39 1.90
N GLU A 32 -10.77 8.26 2.35
CA GLU A 32 -10.63 7.96 3.78
C GLU A 32 -9.58 8.86 4.45
N LEU A 33 -8.43 9.04 3.80
CA LEU A 33 -7.30 9.79 4.33
C LEU A 33 -7.38 11.27 3.98
N GLY A 34 -8.26 11.66 3.05
CA GLY A 34 -8.35 13.01 2.51
C GLY A 34 -7.20 13.38 1.55
N PHE A 35 -6.35 12.42 1.19
CA PHE A 35 -5.28 12.59 0.20
C PHE A 35 -4.97 11.26 -0.51
N ASN A 36 -4.50 11.34 -1.75
CA ASN A 36 -4.06 10.17 -2.50
C ASN A 36 -2.63 9.77 -2.08
N PRO A 37 -2.42 8.55 -1.53
CA PRO A 37 -1.09 8.07 -1.13
C PRO A 37 -0.06 8.09 -2.28
N LEU A 38 -0.50 7.90 -3.52
CA LEU A 38 0.39 7.91 -4.68
C LEU A 38 1.00 9.30 -4.92
N ASP A 39 0.27 10.38 -4.65
CA ASP A 39 0.78 11.74 -4.85
C ASP A 39 1.87 12.09 -3.82
N VAL A 40 1.72 11.59 -2.58
CA VAL A 40 2.74 11.72 -1.52
C VAL A 40 4.03 10.99 -1.90
N LEU A 41 3.91 9.78 -2.45
CA LEU A 41 5.05 9.00 -2.93
C LEU A 41 5.77 9.70 -4.09
N LYS A 42 5.00 10.18 -5.09
CA LYS A 42 5.55 10.92 -6.24
C LYS A 42 6.29 12.18 -5.79
N LYS A 43 5.69 12.98 -4.93
CA LYS A 43 6.31 14.20 -4.38
C LYS A 43 7.63 13.87 -3.67
N THR A 44 7.60 12.90 -2.76
CA THR A 44 8.79 12.49 -2.00
C THR A 44 9.91 12.00 -2.91
N SER A 45 9.57 11.21 -3.93
CA SER A 45 10.52 10.72 -4.94
C SER A 45 11.11 11.86 -5.80
N SER A 46 10.28 12.83 -6.22
CA SER A 46 10.74 13.99 -7.01
C SER A 46 11.71 14.90 -6.24
N GLU A 47 11.66 14.88 -4.91
CA GLU A 47 12.59 15.58 -4.02
C GLU A 47 13.91 14.79 -3.82
N GLY A 48 14.13 13.72 -4.59
CA GLY A 48 15.33 12.88 -4.55
C GLY A 48 15.40 11.95 -3.33
N ARG A 49 14.31 11.81 -2.58
CA ARG A 49 14.25 10.97 -1.38
C ARG A 49 13.59 9.62 -1.71
N PRO A 50 14.13 8.48 -1.22
CA PRO A 50 13.46 7.20 -1.37
C PRO A 50 12.06 7.25 -0.75
N ALA A 51 11.04 6.88 -1.52
CA ALA A 51 9.65 6.80 -1.07
C ALA A 51 9.16 5.35 -1.14
N ALA A 52 8.51 4.89 -0.08
CA ALA A 52 7.91 3.57 0.00
C ALA A 52 6.56 3.66 0.71
N TRP A 53 5.61 2.84 0.27
CA TRP A 53 4.33 2.65 0.97
C TRP A 53 4.24 1.22 1.47
N LEU A 54 3.99 1.12 2.77
CA LEU A 54 3.65 -0.10 3.47
C LEU A 54 2.15 -0.05 3.82
N ASP A 55 1.36 -0.92 3.21
CA ASP A 55 -0.06 -1.10 3.54
C ASP A 55 -0.18 -2.30 4.49
N LEU A 56 -0.67 -2.05 5.70
CA LEU A 56 -0.83 -3.06 6.75
C LEU A 56 -2.25 -3.59 6.72
N CYS A 57 -2.39 -4.91 6.87
CA CYS A 57 -3.66 -5.59 6.66
C CYS A 57 -4.22 -5.28 5.27
N CYS A 58 -3.42 -5.40 4.21
CA CYS A 58 -3.79 -4.95 2.85
C CYS A 58 -4.81 -5.83 2.11
N GLY A 59 -5.39 -6.86 2.75
CA GLY A 59 -6.36 -7.76 2.10
C GLY A 59 -5.74 -8.44 0.87
N SER A 60 -6.40 -8.36 -0.29
CA SER A 60 -5.84 -8.79 -1.58
C SER A 60 -4.73 -7.91 -2.16
N GLY A 61 -4.45 -6.74 -1.55
CA GLY A 61 -3.47 -5.78 -2.05
C GLY A 61 -3.98 -4.90 -3.21
N LYS A 62 -5.30 -4.82 -3.41
CA LYS A 62 -5.93 -4.07 -4.51
C LYS A 62 -5.40 -2.64 -4.68
N ALA A 63 -5.38 -1.84 -3.62
CA ALA A 63 -4.89 -0.46 -3.68
C ALA A 63 -3.41 -0.35 -4.11
N LEU A 64 -2.55 -1.28 -3.66
CA LEU A 64 -1.14 -1.32 -4.06
C LEU A 64 -0.97 -1.71 -5.53
N ILE A 65 -1.84 -2.60 -6.04
CA ILE A 65 -1.89 -3.00 -7.47
C ILE A 65 -2.43 -1.86 -8.35
N GLU A 66 -3.33 -1.03 -7.85
CA GLU A 66 -3.82 0.15 -8.56
C GLU A 66 -2.73 1.23 -8.61
N ALA A 67 -2.14 1.58 -7.46
CA ALA A 67 -1.03 2.53 -7.37
C ALA A 67 0.16 2.10 -8.22
N SER A 68 0.40 0.80 -8.27
CA SER A 68 1.37 0.18 -9.14
C SER A 68 1.22 0.57 -10.60
N ARG A 69 0.03 0.31 -11.14
CA ARG A 69 -0.28 0.47 -12.56
C ARG A 69 -0.14 1.94 -12.93
N MET A 70 -0.75 2.80 -12.12
CA MET A 70 -0.66 4.26 -12.29
C MET A 70 0.79 4.78 -12.23
N ALA A 71 1.63 4.23 -11.35
CA ALA A 71 3.04 4.61 -11.29
C ALA A 71 3.82 4.18 -12.54
N HIS A 72 3.59 2.96 -13.03
CA HIS A 72 4.26 2.42 -14.22
C HIS A 72 3.86 3.14 -15.51
N ASP A 73 2.62 3.61 -15.59
CA ASP A 73 2.10 4.34 -16.75
C ASP A 73 2.70 5.76 -16.85
N GLU A 74 3.35 6.27 -15.80
CA GLU A 74 3.87 7.64 -15.73
C GLU A 74 5.41 7.79 -15.64
N ALA A 75 6.16 6.88 -14.97
CA ALA A 75 7.64 6.94 -14.82
C ALA A 75 8.21 5.66 -14.12
N PRO A 76 9.52 5.49 -13.83
CA PRO A 76 10.09 4.19 -13.42
C PRO A 76 9.55 3.67 -12.07
N PRO A 77 9.65 2.34 -11.82
CA PRO A 77 8.86 1.66 -10.79
C PRO A 77 9.11 2.14 -9.35
N LEU A 78 8.03 2.59 -8.71
CA LEU A 78 7.94 2.71 -7.25
C LEU A 78 8.11 1.34 -6.60
N ARG A 79 9.02 1.23 -5.62
CA ARG A 79 9.20 0.01 -4.81
C ARG A 79 7.97 -0.21 -3.94
N ARG A 80 7.40 -1.42 -4.02
CA ARG A 80 6.23 -1.82 -3.24
C ARG A 80 6.61 -2.91 -2.26
N ARG A 81 6.08 -2.82 -1.04
CA ARG A 81 6.17 -3.88 -0.04
C ARG A 81 4.77 -4.19 0.45
N MET A 82 4.38 -5.46 0.35
CA MET A 82 3.14 -5.99 0.89
C MET A 82 3.46 -6.80 2.14
N ALA A 83 2.80 -6.48 3.26
CA ALA A 83 2.82 -7.30 4.46
C ALA A 83 1.41 -7.90 4.66
N GLY A 84 1.25 -9.17 4.28
CA GLY A 84 -0.03 -9.88 4.40
C GLY A 84 0.16 -11.39 4.29
N ARG A 85 -0.58 -12.20 5.06
CA ARG A 85 -0.65 -13.64 4.83
C ARG A 85 -1.57 -13.90 3.64
N ARG A 86 -1.12 -14.71 2.67
CA ARG A 86 -2.07 -15.38 1.77
C ARG A 86 -3.02 -16.16 2.66
N SER A 87 -4.32 -15.87 2.62
CA SER A 87 -5.34 -16.76 3.17
C SER A 87 -5.22 -18.09 2.42
N GLY A 88 -4.48 -19.03 3.00
CA GLY A 88 -4.58 -20.43 2.62
C GLY A 88 -5.96 -20.92 3.01
N SER A 89 -6.62 -21.61 2.07
CA SER A 89 -7.84 -22.38 2.31
C SER A 89 -7.76 -23.14 3.64
N VAL A 90 -8.80 -23.00 4.45
CA VAL A 90 -9.33 -24.12 5.24
C VAL A 90 -10.42 -24.75 4.39
#